data_AF-A0A075A851-F1
#
_entry.id   AF-A0A075A851-F1
#
_cell.length_a   1.000
_cell.length_b   1.000
_cell.length_c   1.000
_cell.angle_alpha   90.00
_cell.angle_beta   90.00
_cell.angle_gamma   90.00
#
_symmetry.space_group_name_H-M   'P 1'
#
loop_
_entity.id
_entity.type
_entity.pdbx_description
1 polymer ?
#
loop_
_entity_poly.entity_id
_entity_poly.type
_entity_poly.pdbx_seq_one_letter_code
_entity_poly.pdbx_strand_id
1 'polypeptide(L)' 'MKIGNLHYRRGVITYSLSPYEQNAFAGFFKHGFPNLMRRFREKVWIVAPRSEPSKAMSVGERP' A
#
# COMPACT_ATOMS: atom_id res chain seq x y z
N MET A 1 10.99 9.93 20.22
CA MET A 1 11.07 11.11 19.31
C MET A 1 9.80 11.94 19.45
N LYS A 2 9.92 13.27 19.54
CA LYS A 2 8.80 14.22 19.65
C LYS A 2 8.81 15.15 18.42
N ILE A 3 7.65 15.62 17.97
CA ILE A 3 7.55 16.64 16.91
C ILE A 3 8.44 17.83 17.29
N GLY A 4 9.28 18.28 16.36
CA GLY A 4 10.32 19.29 16.60
C GLY A 4 11.74 18.72 16.77
N ASN A 5 11.91 17.47 17.22
CA ASN A 5 13.22 16.80 17.40
C ASN A 5 13.36 15.54 16.51
N LEU A 6 12.79 15.56 15.30
CA LEU A 6 12.86 14.42 14.38
C LEU A 6 14.16 14.42 13.57
N HIS A 7 14.42 15.51 12.85
CA HIS A 7 15.58 15.66 11.97
C HIS A 7 15.76 17.13 11.57
N TYR A 8 16.98 17.50 11.22
CA TYR A 8 17.29 18.82 10.66
C TYR A 8 16.95 18.84 9.17
N ARG A 9 16.08 19.77 8.73
CA ARG A 9 15.71 19.93 7.31
C ARG A 9 15.78 21.41 6.91
N ARG A 10 16.41 21.72 5.76
CA ARG A 10 16.48 23.06 5.18
C ARG A 10 16.08 23.05 3.70
N GLY A 11 15.52 24.15 3.22
CA GLY A 11 15.32 24.41 1.80
C GLY A 11 14.21 23.60 1.12
N VAL A 12 13.20 23.11 1.86
CA VAL A 12 12.08 22.39 1.23
C VAL A 12 10.76 23.07 1.52
N ILE A 13 10.10 23.46 0.43
CA ILE A 13 8.78 24.09 0.43
C ILE A 13 7.77 23.02 -0.01
N THR A 14 6.68 22.88 0.74
CA THR A 14 5.60 21.92 0.44
C THR A 14 4.31 22.69 0.30
N TYR A 15 3.55 22.40 -0.75
CA TYR A 15 2.26 23.02 -1.02
C TYR A 15 1.15 21.99 -0.82
N SER A 16 0.05 22.41 -0.22
CA SER A 16 -1.14 21.59 -0.02
C SER A 16 -2.39 22.43 -0.26
N LEU A 17 -3.42 21.81 -0.86
CA LEU A 17 -4.75 22.41 -0.96
C LEU A 17 -5.59 22.01 0.25
N SER A 18 -6.62 22.81 0.54
CA SER A 18 -7.55 22.50 1.61
C SER A 18 -8.31 21.19 1.33
N PRO A 19 -8.54 20.32 2.32
CA PRO A 19 -9.30 19.08 2.12
C PRO A 19 -10.72 19.31 1.57
N TYR A 20 -11.32 20.46 1.84
CA TYR A 20 -12.66 20.82 1.35
C TYR A 20 -12.69 21.18 -0.14
N GLU A 21 -11.52 21.47 -0.72
CA GLU A 21 -11.35 21.80 -2.14
C GLU A 21 -10.88 20.59 -2.94
N GLN A 22 -10.46 19.53 -2.26
CA GLN A 22 -9.94 18.30 -2.88
C GLN A 22 -11.03 17.24 -2.99
N ASN A 23 -11.09 16.56 -4.13
CA ASN A 23 -11.90 15.35 -4.28
C ASN A 23 -11.20 14.16 -3.61
N ALA A 24 -11.83 13.55 -2.62
CA ALA A 24 -11.27 12.42 -1.85
C ALA A 24 -10.89 11.21 -2.72
N PHE A 25 -11.58 11.00 -3.85
CA PHE A 25 -11.35 9.88 -4.77
C PHE A 25 -10.78 10.33 -6.12
N ALA A 26 -10.16 11.51 -6.18
CA ALA A 26 -9.52 11.99 -7.40
C ALA A 26 -8.52 10.94 -7.94
N GLY A 27 -8.73 10.51 -9.20
CA GLY A 27 -7.83 9.57 -9.84
C GLY A 27 -7.91 8.12 -9.36
N PHE A 28 -8.97 7.71 -8.63
CA PHE A 28 -9.11 6.34 -8.14
C PHE A 28 -8.95 5.28 -9.24
N PHE A 29 -9.68 5.41 -10.35
CA PHE A 29 -9.57 4.47 -11.47
C PHE A 29 -8.37 4.73 -12.37
N LYS A 30 -8.09 6.00 -12.69
CA LYS A 30 -7.01 6.37 -13.63
C LYS A 30 -5.61 6.12 -13.06
N HIS A 31 -5.42 6.36 -11.76
CA HIS A 31 -4.11 6.28 -11.10
C HIS A 31 -4.09 5.18 -10.02
N GLY A 32 -5.17 5.04 -9.24
CA GLY A 32 -5.25 4.04 -8.18
C GLY A 32 -5.23 2.62 -8.69
N PHE A 33 -6.09 2.27 -9.66
CA PHE A 33 -6.18 0.90 -10.18
C PHE A 33 -4.90 0.42 -10.90
N PRO A 34 -4.27 1.19 -11.81
CA PRO A 34 -2.98 0.80 -12.39
C PRO A 34 -1.87 0.65 -11.35
N ASN A 35 -1.82 1.54 -10.35
CA ASN A 35 -0.83 1.45 -9.28
C ASN A 35 -1.07 0.23 -8.36
N LEU A 36 -2.33 -0.15 -8.13
CA LEU A 36 -2.69 -1.38 -7.41
C LEU A 36 -2.19 -2.61 -8.16
N MET A 37 -2.48 -2.72 -9.46
CA MET A 37 -2.03 -3.85 -10.28
C MET A 37 -0.51 -3.94 -10.34
N ARG A 38 0.20 -2.81 -10.46
CA ARG A 38 1.66 -2.75 -10.38
C ARG A 38 2.17 -3.32 -9.04
N ARG A 39 1.64 -2.83 -7.92
CA ARG A 39 2.04 -3.28 -6.57
C ARG A 39 1.73 -4.75 -6.33
N PHE A 40 0.58 -5.24 -6.81
CA PHE A 40 0.21 -6.64 -6.72
C PHE A 40 1.20 -7.53 -7.47
N ARG A 41 1.52 -7.19 -8.73
CA ARG A 41 2.47 -7.95 -9.55
C ARG A 41 3.88 -7.98 -8.96
N GLU A 42 4.31 -6.92 -8.29
CA GLU A 42 5.62 -6.88 -7.61
C GLU A 42 5.71 -7.83 -6.41
N LYS A 43 4.59 -8.16 -5.78
CA LYS A 43 4.56 -8.94 -4.53
C LYS A 43 4.04 -10.36 -4.71
N VAL A 44 3.22 -10.62 -5.72
CA VAL A 44 2.62 -11.93 -5.95
C VAL A 44 3.69 -13.02 -6.06
N TRP A 45 4.80 -12.77 -6.78
CA TRP A 45 5.88 -13.74 -6.95
C TRP A 45 6.79 -13.93 -5.75
N ILE A 46 6.67 -13.08 -4.72
CA ILE A 46 7.45 -13.20 -3.47
C ILE A 46 6.60 -13.87 -2.40
N VAL A 47 5.29 -13.58 -2.37
CA VAL A 47 4.36 -14.08 -1.35
C VAL A 47 3.74 -15.42 -1.75
N ALA A 48 3.28 -15.56 -3.00
CA ALA A 48 2.62 -16.77 -3.49
C ALA A 48 3.48 -18.05 -3.42
N PRO A 49 4.82 -18.03 -3.59
CA PRO A 49 5.61 -19.26 -3.48
C PRO A 49 5.65 -19.81 -2.06
N ARG A 50 5.51 -18.95 -1.03
CA ARG A 50 5.52 -19.36 0.38
C ARG A 50 4.17 -19.91 0.83
N SER A 51 3.08 -19.47 0.22
CA SER A 51 1.77 -20.10 0.42
C SER A 51 1.77 -21.43 -0.31
N GLU A 52 2.28 -22.48 0.33
CA GLU A 52 2.11 -23.85 -0.12
C GLU A 52 0.63 -24.08 -0.49
N PRO A 53 0.30 -24.38 -1.77
CA PRO A 53 -1.07 -24.67 -2.15
C PRO A 53 -1.63 -25.93 -1.46
N SER A 54 -0.77 -26.72 -0.79
CA SER A 54 -1.14 -27.90 -0.01
C SER A 54 -1.72 -27.60 1.38
N LYS A 55 -1.45 -26.43 1.98
CA LYS A 55 -1.86 -26.16 3.38
C LYS A 55 -3.31 -25.70 3.53
N ALA A 56 -3.92 -25.23 2.45
CA ALA A 56 -5.35 -24.88 2.44
C ALA A 56 -6.27 -26.10 2.25
N MET A 57 -5.75 -27.22 1.74
CA MET A 57 -6.54 -28.42 1.43
C MET A 57 -6.53 -29.47 2.57
N SER A 58 -5.59 -29.41 3.53
CA SER A 58 -5.43 -30.44 4.57
C SER A 58 -6.14 -30.15 5.90
N VAL A 59 -6.87 -29.03 6.03
CA VAL A 59 -7.67 -28.71 7.23
C VAL A 59 -9.12 -29.21 7.05
N GLY A 60 -9.27 -30.46 6.63
CA GLY A 60 -10.56 -31.11 6.40
C GLY A 60 -10.77 -32.39 7.21
N GLU A 61 -9.71 -33.01 7.73
CA GLU A 61 -9.82 -34.27 8.49
C GLU A 61 -8.83 -34.27 9.64
N ARG A 62 -9.32 -34.05 10.86
CA ARG A 62 -8.77 -34.69 12.05
C ARG A 62 -9.94 -35.16 12.94
N PRO A 63 -9.98 -36.45 13.33
CA PRO A 63 -10.86 -36.92 14.40
C PRO A 63 -10.46 -36.34 15.76
#